data_AF-A0A520SPJ9-F1
#
_entry.id   AF-A0A520SPJ9-F1
#
_cell.length_a   1.000
_cell.length_b   1.000
_cell.length_c   1.000
_cell.angle_alpha   90.00
_cell.angle_beta   90.00
_cell.angle_gamma   90.00
#
_symmetry.space_group_name_H-M   'P 1'
#
loop_
_entity.id
_entity.type
_entity.pdbx_description
1 polymer ?
#
loop_
_entity_poly.entity_id
_entity_poly.type
_entity_poly.pdbx_seq_one_letter_code
_entity_poly.pdbx_strand_id
1 'polypeptide(L)'
;MFPWKEGVAALVSLDGAEKNSIQVAADGIHFELASIIQLPPIAPGIFLPDAFGSKGDGRGFTWGLCHIMDKESGVNNSVLARFDCDLSLDVNRPMFKHNNLRFNDATYFQKVLRMPPGWLRGERYP
;
A
#
# COMPACT_ATOMS: atom_id res chain seq x y z
N MET A 1 -3.87 -7.47 -6.76
CA MET A 1 -4.28 -7.08 -8.12
C MET A 1 -5.80 -7.07 -8.19
N PHE A 2 -6.38 -6.34 -9.13
CA PHE A 2 -7.83 -6.22 -9.31
C PHE A 2 -8.16 -5.91 -10.77
N PRO A 3 -9.30 -6.38 -11.31
CA PRO A 3 -9.82 -5.94 -12.60
C PRO A 3 -9.96 -4.42 -12.62
N TRP A 4 -9.53 -3.80 -13.71
CA TRP A 4 -9.59 -2.36 -13.88
C TRP A 4 -9.85 -2.02 -15.34
N LYS A 5 -11.04 -1.49 -15.61
CA LYS A 5 -11.57 -1.35 -16.98
C LYS A 5 -11.45 -2.70 -17.71
N GLU A 6 -10.94 -2.71 -18.93
CA GLU A 6 -10.73 -3.92 -19.74
C GLU A 6 -9.54 -4.78 -19.28
N GLY A 7 -8.68 -4.27 -18.40
CA GLY A 7 -7.45 -4.90 -17.99
C GLY A 7 -7.35 -5.16 -16.48
N VAL A 8 -6.14 -5.04 -15.94
CA VAL A 8 -5.83 -5.33 -14.54
C VAL A 8 -4.99 -4.20 -13.94
N ALA A 9 -5.24 -3.88 -12.69
CA ALA A 9 -4.41 -3.01 -11.88
C ALA A 9 -3.76 -3.77 -10.72
N ALA A 10 -2.60 -3.28 -10.29
CA ALA A 10 -1.81 -3.84 -9.19
C ALA A 10 -1.49 -2.75 -8.18
N LEU A 11 -1.62 -3.07 -6.90
CA LEU A 11 -1.04 -2.31 -5.80
C LEU A 11 0.31 -2.96 -5.47
N VAL A 12 1.40 -2.24 -5.72
CA VAL A 12 2.77 -2.70 -5.51
C VAL A 12 3.32 -2.02 -4.27
N SER A 13 3.69 -2.79 -3.25
CA SER A 13 4.08 -2.29 -1.92
C SER A 13 5.44 -2.82 -1.46
N LEU A 14 6.02 -2.14 -0.46
CA LEU A 14 7.19 -2.55 0.34
C LEU A 14 8.55 -2.48 -0.36
N ASP A 15 8.76 -3.29 -1.39
CA ASP A 15 10.09 -3.61 -1.90
C ASP A 15 10.21 -3.37 -3.41
N GLY A 16 11.45 -3.19 -3.88
CA GLY A 16 11.76 -2.89 -5.28
C GLY A 16 11.81 -1.40 -5.61
N ALA A 17 12.28 -1.09 -6.82
CA ALA A 17 12.47 0.28 -7.28
C ALA A 17 11.14 1.05 -7.46
N GLU A 18 10.07 0.34 -7.79
CA GLU A 18 8.73 0.89 -8.04
C GLU A 18 7.77 0.65 -6.86
N LYS A 19 8.30 0.41 -5.66
CA LYS A 19 7.49 0.23 -4.46
C LYS A 19 6.55 1.41 -4.21
N ASN A 20 5.43 1.11 -3.58
CA ASN A 20 4.39 2.07 -3.24
C ASN A 20 3.79 2.73 -4.48
N SER A 21 3.37 1.91 -5.44
CA SER A 21 2.73 2.37 -6.67
C SER A 21 1.42 1.64 -6.96
N ILE A 22 0.58 2.29 -7.76
CA ILE A 22 -0.47 1.61 -8.53
C ILE A 22 0.01 1.47 -9.95
N GLN A 23 -0.07 0.27 -10.49
CA GLN A 23 0.30 -0.05 -11.85
C GLN A 23 -0.90 -0.63 -12.61
N VAL A 24 -0.95 -0.43 -13.91
CA VAL A 24 -2.05 -0.90 -14.77
C VAL A 24 -1.51 -1.61 -16.00
N ALA A 25 -2.20 -2.67 -16.42
CA ALA A 25 -1.91 -3.42 -17.64
C ALA A 25 -3.22 -3.64 -18.40
N ALA A 26 -3.34 -3.08 -19.61
CA ALA A 26 -4.53 -3.25 -20.43
C ALA A 26 -4.73 -4.70 -20.89
N ASP A 27 -3.64 -5.42 -21.11
CA ASP A 27 -3.62 -6.84 -21.51
C ASP A 27 -3.42 -7.80 -20.33
N GLY A 28 -3.29 -7.27 -19.11
CA GLY A 28 -2.99 -8.04 -17.90
C GLY A 28 -1.54 -8.54 -17.78
N ILE A 29 -0.65 -8.17 -18.70
CA ILE A 29 0.74 -8.65 -18.76
C ILE A 29 1.74 -7.49 -18.63
N HIS A 30 1.57 -6.42 -19.42
CA HIS A 30 2.51 -5.31 -19.47
C HIS A 30 2.05 -4.16 -18.56
N PHE A 31 2.65 -4.08 -17.37
CA PHE A 31 2.29 -3.09 -16.37
C PHE A 31 3.05 -1.77 -16.57
N GLU A 32 2.32 -0.65 -16.48
CA GLU A 32 2.86 0.70 -16.46
C GLU A 32 2.48 1.43 -15.17
N LEU A 33 3.34 2.35 -14.73
CA LEU A 33 3.11 3.16 -13.53
C LEU A 33 1.93 4.12 -13.74
N ALA A 34 0.87 3.98 -12.93
CA ALA A 34 -0.29 4.86 -12.97
C ALA A 34 -0.30 5.90 -11.85
N SER A 35 0.22 5.55 -10.67
CA SER A 35 0.36 6.50 -9.55
C SER A 35 1.39 6.05 -8.53
N ILE A 36 1.86 6.99 -7.71
CA ILE A 36 2.69 6.74 -6.52
C ILE A 36 1.84 7.02 -5.29
N ILE A 37 1.89 6.12 -4.32
CA ILE A 37 1.16 6.19 -3.04
C ILE A 37 2.15 6.20 -1.88
N GLN A 38 1.73 6.71 -0.72
CA GLN A 38 2.66 6.93 0.40
C GLN A 38 2.65 5.83 1.46
N LEU A 39 1.47 5.25 1.74
CA LEU A 39 1.29 4.28 2.82
C LEU A 39 0.36 3.15 2.36
N PRO A 40 0.82 2.23 1.48
CA PRO A 40 0.01 1.10 1.07
C PRO A 40 -0.29 0.16 2.27
N PRO A 41 -1.47 -0.51 2.27
CA PRO A 41 -1.75 -1.60 3.18
C PRO A 41 -0.79 -2.78 2.96
N ILE A 42 -0.43 -3.49 4.03
CA ILE A 42 0.44 -4.68 3.95
C ILE A 42 -0.40 -5.93 3.68
N ALA A 43 -0.04 -6.68 2.63
CA ALA A 43 -0.74 -7.86 2.14
C ALA A 43 -2.28 -7.68 2.08
N PRO A 44 -2.77 -6.73 1.26
CA PRO A 44 -4.19 -6.39 1.23
C PRO A 44 -5.05 -7.52 0.66
N GLY A 45 -6.08 -7.92 1.41
CA GLY A 45 -7.26 -8.63 0.94
C GLY A 45 -8.38 -7.63 0.64
N ILE A 46 -8.50 -7.23 -0.62
CA ILE A 46 -9.47 -6.23 -1.09
C ILE A 46 -10.89 -6.79 -1.11
N PHE A 47 -11.89 -5.96 -0.76
CA PHE A 47 -13.28 -6.26 -1.07
C PHE A 47 -13.59 -5.80 -2.49
N LEU A 48 -13.78 -6.77 -3.38
CA LEU A 48 -13.98 -6.53 -4.81
C LEU A 48 -15.27 -7.22 -5.27
N PRO A 49 -16.39 -6.48 -5.39
CA PRO A 49 -17.71 -7.05 -5.73
C PRO A 49 -17.74 -7.84 -7.04
N ASP A 50 -16.92 -7.42 -8.01
CA ASP A 50 -16.85 -7.94 -9.37
C ASP A 50 -15.62 -8.84 -9.61
N ALA A 51 -14.97 -9.34 -8.54
CA ALA A 51 -13.73 -10.12 -8.64
C ALA A 51 -13.75 -11.26 -9.67
N PHE A 52 -14.90 -11.94 -9.76
CA PHE A 52 -15.12 -13.07 -10.68
C PHE A 52 -16.21 -12.77 -11.72
N GLY A 53 -16.64 -11.52 -11.83
CA GLY A 53 -17.83 -11.10 -12.57
C GLY A 53 -17.70 -9.80 -13.35
N SER A 54 -16.50 -9.23 -13.46
CA SER A 54 -16.24 -7.93 -14.10
C SER A 54 -16.56 -7.90 -15.59
N LYS A 55 -16.55 -9.06 -16.29
CA LYS A 55 -16.89 -9.17 -17.73
C LYS A 55 -16.15 -8.17 -18.63
N GLY A 56 -14.92 -7.82 -18.28
CA GLY A 56 -14.11 -6.84 -19.02
C GLY A 56 -14.38 -5.37 -18.67
N ASP A 57 -15.11 -5.08 -17.60
CA ASP A 57 -15.29 -3.72 -17.06
C ASP A 57 -15.05 -3.70 -15.54
N GLY A 58 -13.79 -3.83 -15.15
CA GLY A 58 -13.38 -3.79 -13.74
C GLY A 58 -13.59 -2.41 -13.11
N ARG A 59 -14.37 -2.35 -12.03
CA ARG A 59 -14.76 -1.09 -11.38
C ARG A 59 -13.82 -0.61 -10.27
N GLY A 60 -12.87 -1.46 -9.88
CA GLY A 60 -11.97 -1.21 -8.76
C GLY A 60 -12.66 -1.37 -7.39
N PHE A 61 -12.08 -0.80 -6.33
CA PHE A 61 -12.51 -1.03 -4.96
C PHE A 61 -12.29 0.18 -4.05
N THR A 62 -12.93 0.15 -2.87
CA THR A 62 -12.87 1.27 -1.91
C THR A 62 -12.45 0.88 -0.50
N TRP A 63 -12.33 -0.41 -0.19
CA TRP A 63 -11.89 -0.88 1.13
C TRP A 63 -11.43 -2.35 1.09
N GLY A 64 -10.80 -2.79 2.17
CA GLY A 64 -10.40 -4.18 2.37
C GLY A 64 -9.83 -4.44 3.76
N LEU A 65 -9.26 -5.63 3.94
CA LEU A 65 -8.49 -6.01 5.12
C LEU A 65 -7.01 -6.09 4.77
N CYS A 66 -6.16 -5.81 5.75
CA CYS A 66 -4.72 -5.97 5.69
C CYS A 66 -4.23 -6.48 7.03
N HIS A 67 -2.92 -6.71 7.15
CA HIS A 67 -2.33 -6.98 8.45
C HIS A 67 -1.33 -5.90 8.86
N ILE A 68 -1.17 -5.74 10.16
CA ILE A 68 -0.12 -4.93 10.77
C ILE A 68 0.74 -5.89 11.60
N MET A 69 2.03 -5.89 11.32
CA MET A 69 3.03 -6.63 12.09
C MET A 69 3.95 -5.62 12.76
N ASP A 70 3.82 -5.49 14.08
CA ASP A 70 4.64 -4.58 14.86
C ASP A 70 5.99 -5.24 15.20
N LYS A 71 6.99 -4.95 14.36
CA LYS A 71 8.37 -5.41 14.60
C LYS A 71 9.04 -4.73 15.81
N GLU A 72 8.56 -3.58 16.29
CA GLU A 72 9.18 -2.88 17.43
C GLU A 72 8.73 -3.46 18.78
N SER A 73 7.49 -3.96 18.88
CA SER A 73 6.98 -4.58 20.10
C SER A 73 7.69 -5.88 20.52
N GLY A 74 8.46 -6.50 19.61
CA GLY A 74 9.03 -7.84 19.80
C GLY A 74 7.98 -8.96 19.76
N VAL A 75 6.73 -8.64 19.46
CA VAL A 75 5.63 -9.61 19.34
C VAL A 75 5.62 -10.14 17.90
N ASN A 76 5.81 -11.44 17.72
CA ASN A 76 5.80 -12.12 16.41
C ASN A 76 4.39 -12.37 15.84
N ASN A 77 3.41 -11.56 16.23
CA ASN A 77 2.01 -11.72 15.81
C ASN A 77 1.59 -10.57 14.90
N SER A 78 0.66 -10.85 14.00
CA SER A 78 0.00 -9.85 13.18
C SER A 78 -1.41 -9.58 13.69
N VAL A 79 -1.85 -8.32 13.63
CA VAL A 79 -3.26 -7.96 13.80
C VAL A 79 -3.90 -7.71 12.45
N LEU A 80 -5.17 -8.08 12.28
CA LEU A 80 -5.95 -7.68 11.12
C LEU A 80 -6.43 -6.24 11.30
N ALA A 81 -6.32 -5.45 10.23
CA ALA A 81 -6.80 -4.08 10.18
C ALA A 81 -7.67 -3.89 8.93
N ARG A 82 -8.62 -2.96 9.02
CA ARG A 82 -9.35 -2.46 7.86
C ARG A 82 -8.56 -1.30 7.25
N PHE A 83 -8.58 -1.21 5.93
CA PHE A 83 -8.17 0.00 5.22
C PHE A 83 -9.27 0.44 4.26
N ASP A 84 -9.32 1.75 4.02
CA ASP A 84 -10.23 2.38 3.06
C ASP A 84 -9.40 3.19 2.06
N CYS A 85 -9.89 3.28 0.82
CA CYS A 85 -9.26 4.02 -0.25
C CYS A 85 -10.29 4.51 -1.27
N ASP A 86 -9.80 5.20 -2.29
CA ASP A 86 -10.57 5.50 -3.48
C ASP A 86 -9.78 5.05 -4.71
N LEU A 87 -9.89 3.76 -5.02
CA LEU A 87 -9.39 3.10 -6.23
C LEU A 87 -10.57 2.54 -7.01
N SER A 88 -11.63 3.33 -7.15
CA SER A 88 -12.88 2.94 -7.81
C SER A 88 -13.27 3.93 -8.89
N LEU A 89 -13.92 3.44 -9.94
CA LEU A 89 -14.53 4.27 -10.98
C LEU A 89 -15.91 4.81 -10.57
N ASP A 90 -16.53 4.21 -9.54
CA ASP A 90 -17.91 4.50 -9.13
C ASP A 90 -17.99 5.48 -7.96
N VAL A 91 -16.83 5.87 -7.41
CA VAL A 91 -16.72 6.70 -6.22
C VAL A 91 -15.71 7.81 -6.48
N ASN A 92 -15.97 8.99 -5.93
CA ASN A 92 -15.02 10.10 -5.88
C ASN A 92 -15.01 10.68 -4.47
N ARG A 93 -13.98 10.34 -3.70
CA ARG A 93 -13.76 10.79 -2.32
C ARG A 93 -12.48 11.63 -2.27
N PRO A 94 -12.58 12.97 -2.41
CA PRO A 94 -11.41 13.85 -2.50
C PRO A 94 -10.40 13.69 -1.36
N MET A 95 -10.85 13.33 -0.15
CA MET A 95 -9.94 13.10 0.99
C MET A 95 -8.89 12.01 0.74
N PHE A 96 -9.19 11.03 -0.12
CA PHE A 96 -8.26 9.95 -0.48
C PHE A 96 -7.36 10.31 -1.68
N LYS A 97 -7.43 11.54 -2.19
CA LYS A 97 -6.64 12.01 -3.34
C LYS A 97 -5.57 13.03 -2.96
N HIS A 98 -5.40 13.32 -1.67
CA HIS A 98 -4.32 14.15 -1.16
C HIS A 98 -3.04 13.32 -0.90
N ASN A 99 -1.87 13.90 -1.17
CA ASN A 99 -0.57 13.23 -1.11
C ASN A 99 0.42 13.89 -0.13
N ASN A 100 -0.09 14.76 0.75
CA ASN A 100 0.71 15.48 1.74
C ASN A 100 0.42 14.93 3.14
N LEU A 101 0.71 13.65 3.38
CA LEU A 101 0.61 13.06 4.71
C LEU A 101 1.61 13.73 5.66
N ARG A 102 1.10 14.24 6.79
CA ARG A 102 1.89 14.80 7.88
C ARG A 102 1.71 13.93 9.11
N PHE A 103 2.82 13.46 9.66
CA PHE A 103 2.83 12.67 10.88
C PHE A 103 3.17 13.56 12.07
N ASN A 104 2.83 13.10 13.28
CA ASN A 104 3.25 13.79 14.49
C ASN A 104 4.73 13.49 14.81
N ASP A 105 5.27 14.22 15.77
CA ASP A 105 6.63 14.06 16.25
C ASP A 105 6.93 12.62 16.74
N ALA A 106 5.97 11.97 17.40
CA ALA A 106 6.10 10.60 17.87
C ALA A 106 6.45 9.62 16.74
N THR A 107 5.90 9.79 15.53
CA THR A 107 6.27 9.00 14.35
C THR A 107 7.73 9.22 13.97
N TYR A 108 8.20 10.47 13.89
CA TYR A 108 9.58 10.78 13.50
C TYR A 108 10.62 10.36 14.55
N PHE A 109 10.22 10.28 15.82
CA PHE A 109 11.10 9.91 16.92
C PHE A 109 11.06 8.42 17.30
N GLN A 110 10.40 7.56 16.50
CA GLN A 110 10.42 6.10 16.64
C GLN A 110 11.84 5.54 16.63
N LYS A 111 12.09 4.47 17.41
CA LYS A 111 13.44 3.93 17.62
C LYS A 111 14.06 3.43 16.31
N VAL A 112 13.27 2.78 15.45
CA VAL A 112 13.71 2.27 14.14
C VAL A 112 14.16 3.36 13.16
N LEU A 113 13.66 4.59 13.31
CA LEU A 113 14.06 5.72 12.45
C LEU A 113 15.31 6.45 12.95
N ARG A 114 15.74 6.19 14.19
CA ARG A 114 16.94 6.81 14.75
C ARG A 114 18.19 6.11 14.24
N MET A 115 19.22 6.91 13.97
CA MET A 115 20.55 6.36 13.70
C MET A 115 21.03 5.53 14.91
N PRO A 116 21.50 4.28 14.70
CA PRO A 116 22.06 3.48 15.78
C PRO A 116 23.25 4.20 16.46
N PRO A 117 23.35 4.22 17.80
CA PRO A 117 24.44 4.93 18.49
C PRO A 117 25.85 4.47 18.10
N GLY A 118 26.02 3.20 17.71
CA GLY A 118 27.31 2.66 17.26
C GLY A 118 27.79 3.28 15.95
N TRP A 119 26.87 3.69 15.07
CA TRP A 119 27.23 4.32 13.79
C TRP A 119 27.81 5.71 13.96
N LEU A 120 27.33 6.47 14.95
CA LEU A 120 27.91 7.76 15.32
C LEU A 120 29.36 7.63 15.83
N ARG A 121 29.72 6.44 16.33
CA ARG A 121 31.06 6.13 16.86
C ARG A 121 31.95 5.37 15.86
N GLY A 122 31.50 5.16 14.63
CA GLY A 122 32.25 4.42 13.61
C GLY A 122 32.32 2.91 13.84
N GLU A 123 31.49 2.36 14.72
CA GLU A 123 31.37 0.91 14.93
C GLU A 123 30.65 0.28 13.73
N ARG A 124 31.21 -0.79 13.15
CA ARG A 124 30.53 -1.54 12.08
C ARG A 124 29.29 -2.24 12.62
N TYR A 125 28.28 -2.36 11.76
CA TYR A 125 27.05 -3.10 12.03
C TYR A 125 27.40 -4.57 12.37
N PRO A 126 26.81 -5.19 13.41
CA PRO A 126 26.91 -6.64 13.62
C PRO A 126 26.23 -7.42 12.50
#